data_AF-A0A225UYT3-F1
#
_entry.id   AF-A0A225UYT3-F1
#
_cell.length_a   1.000
_cell.length_b   1.000
_cell.length_c   1.000
_cell.angle_alpha   90.00
_cell.angle_beta   90.00
_cell.angle_gamma   90.00
#
_symmetry.space_group_name_H-M   'P 1'
#
loop_
_entity.id
_entity.type
_entity.pdbx_description
1 polymer ?
#
loop_
_entity_poly.entity_id
_entity_poly.type
_entity_poly.pdbx_seq_one_letter_code
_entity_poly.pdbx_strand_id
1 'polypeptide(L)'
;MFQCFLENKASVETKHNRSLRRFVSDNGGEYLDGAFAKYCRDHGIQRHTTIAHPPEQNGVAEVRFRILFNKVRTILISSGSPKQLWGEAVLAMVYTYNRTLASGIDITPYER
;
A
#
# COMPACT_ATOMS: atom_id res chain seq x y z
N MET A 1 -5.31 13.69 -0.41
CA MET A 1 -4.47 12.54 -0.03
C MET A 1 -4.68 12.12 1.42
N PHE A 2 -4.56 13.03 2.40
CA PHE A 2 -4.74 12.69 3.82
C PHE A 2 -6.11 12.07 4.15
N GLN A 3 -7.22 12.58 3.60
CA GLN A 3 -8.55 12.00 3.82
C GLN A 3 -8.66 10.54 3.36
N CYS A 4 -8.12 10.23 2.17
CA CYS A 4 -8.08 8.86 1.64
C CYS A 4 -7.23 7.94 2.52
N PHE A 5 -6.15 8.45 3.12
CA PHE A 5 -5.37 7.70 4.11
C PHE A 5 -6.21 7.37 5.35
N LEU A 6 -6.99 8.31 5.88
CA LEU A 6 -7.85 8.08 7.05
C LEU A 6 -8.88 6.98 6.79
N GLU A 7 -9.57 7.07 5.64
CA GLU A 7 -10.58 6.09 5.23
C GLU A 7 -9.96 4.69 5.03
N ASN A 8 -8.82 4.61 4.35
CA ASN A 8 -8.12 3.34 4.15
C ASN A 8 -7.61 2.76 5.46
N LYS A 9 -6.99 3.56 6.34
CA LYS A 9 -6.54 3.12 7.66
C LYS A 9 -7.71 2.54 8.46
N ALA A 10 -8.81 3.29 8.61
CA ALA A 10 -9.97 2.81 9.37
C ALA A 10 -10.53 1.48 8.81
N SER A 11 -10.63 1.36 7.49
CA SER A 11 -11.09 0.14 6.82
C SER A 11 -10.16 -1.05 7.09
N VAL A 12 -8.84 -0.86 6.96
CA VAL A 12 -7.85 -1.93 7.15
C VAL A 12 -7.77 -2.35 8.61
N GLU A 13 -7.73 -1.41 9.55
CA GLU A 13 -7.65 -1.72 10.97
C GLU A 13 -8.88 -2.44 11.48
N THR A 14 -10.07 -2.06 10.99
CA THR A 14 -11.34 -2.74 11.33
C THR A 14 -11.36 -4.16 10.75
N LYS A 15 -10.98 -4.34 9.48
CA LYS A 15 -11.00 -5.65 8.81
C LYS A 15 -10.03 -6.65 9.43
N HIS A 16 -8.86 -6.19 9.84
CA HIS A 16 -7.80 -7.06 10.36
C HIS A 16 -7.65 -7.00 11.89
N ASN A 17 -8.48 -6.22 12.57
CA ASN A 17 -8.43 -5.97 14.02
C ASN A 17 -7.00 -5.65 14.53
N ARG A 18 -6.28 -4.80 13.79
CA ARG A 18 -4.87 -4.44 14.03
C ARG A 18 -4.68 -2.96 13.87
N SER A 19 -3.95 -2.33 14.80
CA SER A 19 -3.61 -0.91 14.71
C SER A 19 -2.30 -0.66 13.94
N LEU A 20 -2.30 0.37 13.12
CA LEU A 20 -1.13 0.89 12.44
C LEU A 20 -0.18 1.51 13.48
N ARG A 21 1.01 0.95 13.61
CA ARG A 21 2.03 1.42 14.58
C ARG A 21 3.06 2.34 13.95
N ARG A 22 3.40 2.10 12.69
CA ARG A 22 4.47 2.81 11.98
C ARG A 22 4.03 3.13 10.56
N PHE A 23 4.29 4.36 10.15
CA PHE A 23 4.08 4.85 8.79
C PHE A 23 5.41 5.38 8.24
N VAL A 24 5.80 4.87 7.07
CA VAL A 24 6.99 5.31 6.36
C VAL A 24 6.53 5.97 5.07
N SER A 25 6.94 7.20 4.83
CA SER A 25 6.71 7.91 3.56
C SER A 25 8.02 8.40 2.97
N ASP A 26 8.04 8.62 1.66
CA ASP A 26 9.09 9.40 1.05
C ASP A 26 9.00 10.89 1.48
N ASN A 27 10.01 11.68 1.08
CA ASN A 27 10.04 13.11 1.34
C ASN A 27 9.26 13.92 0.29
N GLY A 28 8.24 13.33 -0.35
CA GLY A 28 7.47 13.91 -1.46
C GLY A 28 6.54 15.07 -1.09
N GLY A 29 6.58 15.58 0.16
CA GLY A 29 5.80 16.76 0.58
C GLY A 29 4.36 16.48 1.01
N GLU A 30 3.71 15.47 0.42
CA GLU A 30 2.29 15.17 0.62
C GLU A 30 1.93 14.79 2.07
N TYR A 31 2.90 14.23 2.79
CA TYR A 31 2.80 13.87 4.19
C TYR A 31 3.69 14.74 5.08
N LEU A 32 4.19 15.89 4.61
CA LEU A 32 4.96 16.82 5.45
C LEU A 32 4.07 17.81 6.21
N ASP A 33 2.77 17.84 5.92
CA ASP A 33 1.83 18.76 6.54
C ASP A 33 1.68 18.56 8.07
N GLY A 34 1.48 19.68 8.76
CA GLY A 34 1.32 19.73 10.22
C GLY A 34 0.09 18.96 10.70
N ALA A 35 -0.99 18.91 9.92
CA ALA A 35 -2.20 18.18 10.29
C ALA A 35 -1.96 16.66 10.34
N PHE A 36 -1.24 16.12 9.36
CA PHE A 36 -0.88 14.70 9.33
C PHE A 36 0.07 14.36 10.50
N ALA A 37 1.06 15.21 10.75
CA ALA A 37 1.98 15.03 11.88
C ALA A 37 1.25 15.04 13.23
N LYS A 38 0.27 15.95 13.42
CA LYS A 38 -0.59 15.99 14.61
C LYS A 38 -1.41 14.71 14.73
N TYR A 39 -2.07 14.30 13.64
CA TYR A 39 -2.88 13.08 13.63
C TYR A 39 -2.07 11.85 14.05
N CYS A 40 -0.87 11.66 13.50
CA CYS A 40 0.00 10.54 13.88
C CYS A 40 0.37 10.57 15.36
N ARG A 41 0.68 11.75 15.93
CA ARG A 41 0.95 11.87 17.38
C ARG A 41 -0.27 11.49 18.23
N ASP A 42 -1.44 12.00 17.87
CA ASP A 42 -2.69 11.74 18.61
C ASP A 42 -3.08 10.25 18.58
N HIS A 43 -2.68 9.52 17.53
CA HIS A 43 -2.96 8.09 17.36
C HIS A 43 -1.77 7.17 17.69
N GLY A 44 -0.67 7.72 18.23
CA GLY A 44 0.53 6.95 18.59
C GLY A 44 1.28 6.29 17.41
N ILE A 45 1.10 6.81 16.20
CA ILE A 45 1.73 6.29 14.97
C ILE A 45 3.14 6.88 14.84
N GLN A 46 4.16 6.01 14.82
CA GLN A 46 5.54 6.41 14.52
C GLN A 46 5.67 6.79 13.05
N ARG A 47 6.02 8.05 12.78
CA ARG A 47 6.36 8.51 11.43
C ARG A 47 7.84 8.39 11.16
N HIS A 48 8.16 7.86 9.99
CA HIS A 48 9.49 7.98 9.39
C HIS A 48 9.35 8.59 8.01
N THR A 49 10.07 9.68 7.77
CA THR A 49 10.27 10.19 6.42
C THR A 49 11.61 9.67 5.94
N THR A 50 11.65 9.05 4.76
CA THR A 50 12.92 8.61 4.20
C THR A 50 13.76 9.82 3.80
N ILE A 51 15.07 9.73 3.99
CA ILE A 51 16.00 10.73 3.43
C ILE A 51 15.89 10.65 1.89
N ALA A 52 16.11 11.73 1.16
CA ALA A 52 15.90 11.81 -0.30
C ALA A 52 16.71 10.79 -1.15
N HIS A 53 17.53 9.92 -0.55
CA HIS A 53 18.56 9.18 -1.28
C HIS A 53 18.79 7.70 -0.93
N PRO A 54 18.38 7.08 0.20
CA PRO A 54 18.46 5.63 0.33
C PRO A 54 17.15 5.01 -0.21
N PRO A 55 17.14 4.47 -1.44
CA PRO A 55 15.98 3.75 -1.98
C PRO A 55 15.55 2.57 -1.12
N GLU A 56 16.36 2.11 -0.17
CA GLU A 56 16.06 0.98 0.70
C GLU A 56 14.94 1.27 1.71
N GLN A 57 14.82 2.52 2.19
CA GLN A 57 13.89 2.87 3.26
C GLN A 57 12.42 2.89 2.80
N ASN A 58 12.16 3.28 1.55
CA ASN A 58 10.85 3.20 0.91
C ASN A 58 10.79 2.07 -0.14
N GLY A 59 11.92 1.38 -0.36
CA GLY A 59 12.10 0.45 -1.46
C GLY A 59 11.14 -0.71 -1.41
N VAL A 60 10.71 -1.14 -0.22
CA VAL A 60 9.69 -2.19 -0.09
C VAL A 60 8.35 -1.74 -0.69
N ALA A 61 7.92 -0.50 -0.44
CA ALA A 61 6.70 0.04 -1.01
C ALA A 61 6.84 0.21 -2.52
N GLU A 62 7.94 0.84 -2.98
CA GLU A 62 8.19 1.09 -4.40
C GLU A 62 8.30 -0.20 -5.22
N VAL A 63 9.03 -1.21 -4.71
CA VAL A 63 9.17 -2.52 -5.34
C VAL A 63 7.80 -3.19 -5.45
N ARG A 64 7.00 -3.17 -4.38
CA ARG A 64 5.66 -3.78 -4.39
C ARG A 64 4.72 -3.07 -5.36
N PHE A 65 4.71 -1.73 -5.39
CA PHE A 65 3.93 -0.97 -6.35
C PHE A 65 4.34 -1.29 -7.78
N ARG A 66 5.65 -1.33 -8.08
CA ARG A 66 6.16 -1.70 -9.39
C ARG A 66 5.74 -3.11 -9.81
N ILE A 67 5.86 -4.09 -8.91
CA ILE A 67 5.42 -5.47 -9.18
C ILE A 67 3.91 -5.52 -9.44
N LEU A 68 3.12 -4.83 -8.64
CA LEU A 68 1.66 -4.77 -8.79
C LEU A 68 1.27 -4.19 -10.16
N PHE A 69 1.79 -3.01 -10.51
CA PHE A 69 1.47 -2.37 -11.79
C PHE A 69 1.98 -3.15 -13.00
N ASN A 70 3.12 -3.83 -12.88
CA ASN A 70 3.58 -4.75 -13.92
C ASN A 70 2.58 -5.89 -14.13
N LYS A 71 2.10 -6.52 -13.05
CA LYS A 71 1.10 -7.60 -13.14
C LYS A 71 -0.24 -7.12 -13.71
N VAL A 72 -0.70 -5.95 -13.26
CA VAL A 72 -1.93 -5.31 -13.78
C VAL A 72 -1.82 -5.09 -15.28
N ARG A 73 -0.69 -4.54 -15.74
CA ARG A 73 -0.41 -4.35 -17.17
C ARG A 73 -0.40 -5.67 -17.92
N THR A 74 0.24 -6.71 -17.37
CA THR A 74 0.25 -8.05 -17.98
C THR A 74 -1.16 -8.60 -18.13
N ILE A 75 -2.00 -8.53 -17.09
CA ILE A 75 -3.37 -9.06 -17.13
C ILE A 75 -4.25 -8.29 -18.12
N LEU A 76 -4.13 -6.96 -18.18
CA LEU A 76 -4.88 -6.15 -19.15
C LEU A 76 -4.51 -6.53 -20.58
N ILE A 77 -3.21 -6.70 -20.87
CA ILE A 77 -2.73 -7.12 -22.20
C ILE A 77 -3.19 -8.55 -22.51
N SER A 78 -3.01 -9.49 -21.58
CA SER A 78 -3.32 -10.91 -21.81
C SER A 78 -4.81 -11.18 -21.98
N SER A 79 -5.66 -10.41 -21.30
CA SER A 79 -7.12 -10.52 -21.40
C SER A 79 -7.72 -9.77 -22.59
N GLY A 80 -6.94 -8.94 -23.29
CA GLY A 80 -7.44 -8.05 -24.32
C GLY A 80 -8.34 -6.92 -23.78
N SER A 81 -8.26 -6.64 -22.47
CA SER A 81 -9.11 -5.64 -21.82
C SER A 81 -8.69 -4.21 -22.16
N PRO A 82 -9.65 -3.26 -22.26
CA PRO A 82 -9.33 -1.84 -22.42
C PRO A 82 -8.48 -1.31 -21.27
N LYS A 83 -7.53 -0.42 -21.56
CA LYS A 83 -6.66 0.22 -20.55
C LYS A 83 -7.45 1.04 -19.52
N GLN A 84 -8.66 1.46 -19.86
CA GLN A 84 -9.58 2.19 -19.00
C GLN A 84 -9.97 1.36 -17.75
N LEU A 85 -9.93 0.02 -17.84
CA LEU A 85 -10.24 -0.89 -16.74
C LEU A 85 -9.05 -1.12 -15.77
N TRP A 86 -8.07 -0.21 -15.77
CA TRP A 86 -6.87 -0.39 -14.94
C TRP A 86 -7.18 -0.37 -13.43
N GLY A 87 -8.20 0.39 -13.00
CA GLY A 87 -8.62 0.45 -11.59
C GLY A 87 -9.20 -0.89 -11.12
N GLU A 88 -10.09 -1.47 -11.92
CA GLU A 88 -10.69 -2.79 -11.69
C GLU A 88 -9.63 -3.89 -11.72
N ALA A 89 -8.68 -3.80 -12.66
CA ALA A 89 -7.57 -4.73 -12.75
C ALA A 89 -6.64 -4.64 -11.53
N VAL A 90 -6.40 -3.43 -10.98
CA VAL A 90 -5.68 -3.26 -9.71
C VAL A 90 -6.44 -3.94 -8.58
N LEU A 91 -7.75 -3.71 -8.45
CA LEU A 91 -8.57 -4.32 -7.39
C LEU A 91 -8.56 -5.85 -7.47
N ALA A 92 -8.78 -6.41 -8.67
CA ALA A 92 -8.73 -7.85 -8.92
C ALA A 92 -7.34 -8.43 -8.61
N MET A 93 -6.28 -7.71 -8.96
CA MET A 93 -4.93 -8.16 -8.70
C MET A 93 -4.58 -8.11 -7.21
N VAL A 94 -4.91 -7.05 -6.49
CA VAL A 94 -4.72 -6.96 -5.03
C VAL A 94 -5.52 -8.04 -4.32
N TYR A 95 -6.77 -8.27 -4.73
CA TYR A 95 -7.63 -9.32 -4.18
C TYR A 95 -6.98 -10.71 -4.31
N THR A 96 -6.49 -11.02 -5.52
CA THR A 96 -5.88 -12.32 -5.82
C THR A 96 -4.52 -12.47 -5.14
N TYR A 97 -3.66 -11.45 -5.24
CA TYR A 97 -2.30 -11.47 -4.70
C TYR A 97 -2.28 -11.65 -3.18
N ASN A 98 -3.20 -11.00 -2.45
CA ASN A 98 -3.29 -11.16 -1.00
C ASN A 98 -3.86 -12.51 -0.55
N ARG A 99 -4.49 -13.27 -1.46
CA ARG A 99 -5.10 -14.60 -1.18
C ARG A 99 -4.39 -15.75 -1.87
N THR A 100 -3.26 -15.49 -2.52
CA THR A 100 -2.45 -16.54 -3.14
C THR A 100 -1.28 -16.84 -2.21
N LEU A 101 -1.01 -18.13 -1.99
CA LEU A 101 0.19 -18.55 -1.27
C LEU A 101 1.43 -18.17 -2.08
N ALA A 102 2.42 -17.62 -1.39
CA ALA A 102 3.75 -17.47 -1.98
C ALA A 102 4.53 -18.76 -1.73
N SER A 103 5.46 -19.08 -2.64
CA SER A 103 6.33 -20.25 -2.49
C SER A 103 7.04 -20.22 -1.13
N GLY A 104 6.91 -21.29 -0.35
CA GLY A 104 7.51 -21.41 0.99
C GLY A 104 6.76 -20.66 2.09
N ILE A 105 5.49 -20.26 1.88
CA ILE A 105 4.63 -19.68 2.90
C ILE A 105 3.32 -20.49 2.98
N ASP A 106 2.98 -20.96 4.18
CA ASP A 106 1.79 -21.79 4.42
C ASP A 106 0.50 -21.00 4.67
N ILE A 107 0.61 -19.69 4.89
CA ILE A 107 -0.50 -18.77 5.13
C ILE A 107 -0.51 -17.65 4.10
N THR A 108 -1.69 -17.28 3.60
CA THR A 108 -1.79 -16.17 2.64
C THR A 108 -1.53 -14.83 3.34
N PRO A 109 -1.08 -13.79 2.61
CA PRO A 109 -0.93 -12.46 3.19
C PRO A 109 -2.20 -11.91 3.85
N TYR A 110 -3.38 -12.34 3.39
CA TYR A 110 -4.68 -11.95 3.96
C TYR A 110 -4.98 -12.61 5.31
N GLU A 111 -4.55 -13.85 5.50
CA GLU A 111 -4.79 -14.64 6.73
C GLU A 111 -3.74 -14.41 7.81
N ARG A 112 -2.63 -13.74 7.46
CA ARG A 112 -1.52 -13.44 8.38
C ARG A 112 -1.91 -12.51 9.51
#